data_AF-A0A377BRU8-F1
#
_entry.id   AF-A0A377BRU8-F1
#
_cell.length_a   1.000
_cell.length_b   1.000
_cell.length_c   1.000
_cell.angle_alpha   90.00
_cell.angle_beta   90.00
_cell.angle_gamma   90.00
#
_symmetry.space_group_name_H-M   'P 1'
#
loop_
_entity.id
_entity.type
_entity.pdbx_description
1 polymer ?
#
loop_
_entity_poly.entity_id
_entity_poly.type
_entity_poly.pdbx_seq_one_letter_code
_entity_poly.pdbx_strand_id
1 'polypeptide(L)'
;MGYRSSMPIIELKLTGPASEQQAMEKLWLDVKSVAGQSVIFEGTEGLPAQISRELQNRQFSLTLSEQFTGGLLALQLSRAGAPLLACEVVPSQEETLAQTAHWITERRANHFAGLALAVSGFENEHLNFALATPDGTFALRVRFSTTRYSLAIRQEVCAMMALNMLRRWLNGQDIASEHGWIEVVESMTLSV
;
A
#
# COMPACT_ATOMS: atom_id res chain seq x y z
N MET A 1 -22.39 -17.00 1.43
CA MET A 1 -21.15 -16.33 0.99
C MET A 1 -21.50 -15.31 -0.07
N GLY A 2 -20.99 -14.08 0.04
CA GLY A 2 -21.15 -13.04 -0.96
C GLY A 2 -19.81 -12.40 -1.30
N TYR A 3 -19.74 -11.74 -2.46
CA TYR A 3 -18.61 -10.90 -2.83
C TYR A 3 -19.09 -9.58 -3.42
N ARG A 4 -18.27 -8.54 -3.28
CA ARG A 4 -18.45 -7.25 -3.93
C ARG A 4 -17.16 -6.88 -4.64
N SER A 5 -17.23 -6.76 -5.96
CA SER A 5 -16.13 -6.25 -6.76
C SER A 5 -16.25 -4.73 -6.85
N SER A 6 -15.38 -4.00 -6.16
CA SER A 6 -15.37 -2.53 -6.16
C SER A 6 -13.94 -2.02 -6.06
N MET A 7 -13.44 -1.37 -7.10
CA MET A 7 -12.08 -0.84 -7.07
C MET A 7 -11.83 0.02 -5.82
N PRO A 8 -10.67 -0.13 -5.14
CA PRO A 8 -9.51 -0.95 -5.53
C PRO A 8 -9.50 -2.40 -4.99
N ILE A 9 -10.55 -2.88 -4.32
CA ILE A 9 -10.56 -4.18 -3.62
C ILE A 9 -11.71 -5.10 -4.04
N ILE A 10 -11.54 -6.40 -3.80
CA ILE A 10 -12.66 -7.34 -3.82
C ILE A 10 -12.98 -7.67 -2.37
N GLU A 11 -14.19 -7.33 -1.94
CA GLU A 11 -14.69 -7.68 -0.60
C GLU A 11 -15.31 -9.07 -0.65
N LEU A 12 -14.86 -9.96 0.22
CA LEU A 12 -15.49 -11.25 0.48
C LEU A 12 -16.24 -11.15 1.81
N LYS A 13 -17.48 -11.65 1.84
CA LYS A 13 -18.34 -11.54 3.03
C LYS A 13 -19.06 -12.84 3.34
N LEU A 14 -18.92 -13.29 4.59
CA LEU A 14 -19.66 -14.41 5.14
C LEU A 14 -20.65 -13.90 6.20
N THR A 15 -21.94 -14.01 5.91
CA THR A 15 -23.03 -13.65 6.83
C THR A 15 -23.94 -14.84 7.05
N GLY A 16 -24.48 -14.98 8.26
CA GLY A 16 -25.40 -16.04 8.64
C GLY A 16 -25.99 -15.78 10.04
N PRO A 17 -26.87 -16.66 10.52
CA PRO A 17 -27.45 -16.56 11.86
C PRO A 17 -26.39 -16.63 12.95
N ALA A 18 -26.59 -15.92 14.07
CA ALA A 18 -25.67 -15.93 15.21
C ALA A 18 -25.47 -17.35 15.80
N SER A 19 -26.47 -18.22 15.69
CA SER A 19 -26.39 -19.63 16.11
C SER A 19 -25.32 -20.43 15.34
N GLU A 20 -24.96 -20.00 14.14
CA GLU A 20 -24.00 -20.68 13.25
C GLU A 20 -22.59 -20.07 13.32
N GLN A 21 -22.32 -19.18 14.28
CA GLN A 21 -21.05 -18.44 14.35
C GLN A 21 -19.81 -19.36 14.28
N GLN A 22 -19.76 -20.43 15.07
CA GLN A 22 -18.62 -21.35 15.07
C GLN A 22 -18.42 -22.05 13.73
N ALA A 23 -19.51 -22.47 13.07
CA ALA A 23 -19.45 -23.10 11.75
C ALA A 23 -18.96 -22.09 10.69
N MET A 24 -19.41 -20.83 10.79
CA MET A 24 -18.97 -19.75 9.93
C MET A 24 -17.49 -19.40 10.12
N GLU A 25 -17.01 -19.32 11.36
CA GLU A 25 -15.59 -19.07 11.67
C GLU A 25 -14.70 -20.17 11.10
N LYS A 26 -15.14 -21.43 11.17
CA LYS A 26 -14.42 -22.55 10.55
C LYS A 26 -14.37 -22.42 9.03
N LEU A 27 -15.51 -22.17 8.39
CA LEU A 27 -15.57 -21.95 6.93
C LEU A 27 -14.74 -20.74 6.49
N TRP A 28 -14.65 -19.72 7.34
CA TRP A 28 -13.88 -18.52 7.04
C TRP A 28 -12.37 -18.80 6.92
N LEU A 29 -11.84 -19.80 7.63
CA LEU A 29 -10.45 -20.23 7.45
C LEU A 29 -10.20 -20.75 6.02
N ASP A 30 -11.15 -21.48 5.45
CA ASP A 30 -11.06 -21.96 4.06
C ASP A 30 -11.10 -20.80 3.06
N VAL A 31 -11.98 -19.82 3.30
CA VAL A 31 -12.04 -18.58 2.49
C VAL A 31 -10.70 -17.85 2.51
N LYS A 32 -10.09 -17.72 3.70
CA LYS A 32 -8.77 -17.09 3.84
C LYS A 32 -7.67 -17.88 3.14
N SER A 33 -7.73 -19.21 3.20
CA SER A 33 -6.79 -20.06 2.47
C SER A 33 -6.89 -19.85 0.96
N VAL A 34 -8.09 -19.69 0.41
CA VAL A 34 -8.31 -19.42 -1.02
C VAL A 34 -7.83 -18.03 -1.41
N ALA A 35 -8.12 -17.02 -0.60
CA ALA A 35 -7.68 -15.65 -0.86
C ALA A 35 -6.14 -15.51 -0.76
N GLY A 36 -5.51 -16.28 0.15
CA GLY A 36 -4.07 -16.40 0.28
C GLY A 36 -3.35 -15.04 0.39
N GLN A 37 -2.37 -14.83 -0.48
CA GLN A 37 -1.59 -13.58 -0.52
C GLN A 37 -2.38 -12.36 -1.02
N SER A 38 -3.60 -12.55 -1.54
CA SER A 38 -4.46 -11.44 -1.97
C SER A 38 -5.24 -10.81 -0.82
N VAL A 39 -5.17 -11.38 0.39
CA VAL A 39 -5.76 -10.76 1.59
C VAL A 39 -4.97 -9.50 1.94
N ILE A 40 -5.64 -8.35 1.87
CA ILE A 40 -5.07 -7.05 2.25
C ILE A 40 -5.38 -6.74 3.71
N PHE A 41 -6.64 -6.88 4.12
CA PHE A 41 -7.08 -6.72 5.51
C PHE A 41 -8.36 -7.52 5.76
N GLU A 42 -8.62 -7.81 7.04
CA GLU A 42 -9.82 -8.49 7.53
C GLU A 42 -10.50 -7.65 8.62
N GLY A 43 -11.83 -7.72 8.71
CA GLY A 43 -12.62 -7.04 9.72
C GLY A 43 -13.31 -5.77 9.22
N THR A 44 -13.81 -4.97 10.16
CA THR A 44 -14.52 -3.70 9.88
C THR A 44 -13.57 -2.50 9.80
N GLU A 45 -12.34 -2.68 10.25
CA GLU A 45 -11.30 -1.67 10.22
C GLU A 45 -10.60 -1.66 8.85
N GLY A 46 -10.53 -0.49 8.21
CA GLY A 46 -9.84 -0.33 6.94
C GLY A 46 -8.32 -0.35 7.06
N LEU A 47 -7.65 -0.61 5.95
CA LEU A 47 -6.19 -0.69 5.87
C LEU A 47 -5.44 0.51 6.49
N PRO A 48 -5.83 1.79 6.27
CA PRO A 48 -5.13 2.92 6.88
C PRO A 48 -5.12 2.88 8.42
N ALA A 49 -6.21 2.43 9.04
CA ALA A 49 -6.31 2.32 10.50
C ALA A 49 -5.47 1.16 11.04
N GLN A 50 -5.43 0.01 10.34
CA GLN A 50 -4.53 -1.09 10.68
C GLN A 50 -3.05 -0.67 10.61
N ILE A 51 -2.67 0.02 9.53
CA ILE A 51 -1.31 0.57 9.37
C ILE A 51 -1.00 1.57 10.49
N SER A 52 -1.91 2.52 10.75
CA SER A 52 -1.74 3.52 11.80
C SER A 52 -1.45 2.89 13.16
N ARG A 53 -2.27 1.90 13.56
CA ARG A 53 -2.06 1.14 14.80
C ARG A 53 -0.69 0.45 14.82
N GLU A 54 -0.30 -0.21 13.73
CA GLU A 54 0.96 -0.95 13.68
C GLU A 54 2.18 -0.02 13.75
N LEU A 55 2.11 1.13 13.08
CA LEU A 55 3.14 2.18 13.18
C LEU A 55 3.28 2.68 14.63
N GLN A 56 2.16 2.97 15.31
CA GLN A 56 2.16 3.42 16.69
C GLN A 56 2.71 2.35 17.65
N ASN A 57 2.28 1.09 17.48
CA ASN A 57 2.75 -0.03 18.30
C ASN A 57 4.27 -0.22 18.20
N ARG A 58 4.83 -0.05 17.00
CA ARG A 58 6.29 -0.14 16.75
C ARG A 58 7.04 1.18 16.91
N GLN A 59 6.34 2.24 17.30
CA GLN A 59 6.90 3.59 17.43
C GLN A 59 7.57 4.11 16.15
N PHE A 60 7.10 3.67 14.99
CA PHE A 60 7.56 4.20 13.71
C PHE A 60 6.81 5.47 13.36
N SER A 61 7.55 6.48 12.93
CA SER A 61 7.03 7.66 12.25
C SER A 61 7.15 7.50 10.73
N LEU A 62 6.26 8.14 9.97
CA LEU A 62 6.17 7.98 8.52
C LEU A 62 6.24 9.32 7.78
N THR A 63 7.06 9.38 6.74
CA THR A 63 7.09 10.47 5.76
C THR A 63 6.53 10.00 4.42
N LEU A 64 5.80 10.87 3.72
CA LEU A 64 5.20 10.59 2.42
C LEU A 64 5.71 11.56 1.34
N SER A 65 5.90 11.04 0.12
CA SER A 65 6.14 11.82 -1.10
C SER A 65 5.19 11.35 -2.19
N GLU A 66 4.25 12.19 -2.59
CA GLU A 66 3.17 11.83 -3.50
C GLU A 66 3.23 12.69 -4.77
N GLN A 67 3.40 12.07 -5.93
CA GLN A 67 3.18 12.74 -7.21
C GLN A 67 1.81 12.35 -7.76
N PHE A 68 1.62 11.08 -8.18
CA PHE A 68 0.38 10.67 -8.84
C PHE A 68 -0.85 10.61 -7.92
N THR A 69 -0.70 10.16 -6.68
CA THR A 69 -1.81 10.06 -5.71
C THR A 69 -2.26 11.42 -5.17
N GLY A 70 -1.48 12.49 -5.39
CA GLY A 70 -1.90 13.86 -5.14
C GLY A 70 -2.30 14.19 -3.70
N GLY A 71 -1.69 13.52 -2.71
CA GLY A 71 -2.00 13.73 -1.28
C GLY A 71 -3.07 12.78 -0.72
N LEU A 72 -3.58 11.84 -1.53
CA LEU A 72 -4.59 10.88 -1.09
C LEU A 72 -4.07 9.97 0.04
N LEU A 73 -2.81 9.54 0.00
CA LEU A 73 -2.23 8.72 1.07
C LEU A 73 -2.15 9.51 2.37
N ALA A 74 -1.62 10.74 2.31
CA ALA A 74 -1.56 11.63 3.45
C ALA A 74 -2.94 11.85 4.07
N LEU A 75 -3.97 12.11 3.24
CA LEU A 75 -5.34 12.28 3.71
C LEU A 75 -5.88 11.02 4.40
N GLN A 76 -5.71 9.84 3.80
CA GLN A 76 -6.21 8.57 4.35
C GLN A 76 -5.52 8.21 5.67
N LEU A 77 -4.20 8.34 5.73
CA LEU A 77 -3.40 8.02 6.92
C LEU A 77 -3.60 9.06 8.03
N SER A 78 -3.74 10.34 7.69
CA SER A 78 -4.04 11.40 8.66
C SER A 78 -5.39 11.19 9.33
N ARG A 79 -6.44 10.85 8.55
CA ARG A 79 -7.76 10.49 9.10
C ARG A 79 -7.71 9.30 10.05
N ALA A 80 -6.78 8.37 9.82
CA ALA A 80 -6.55 7.21 10.67
C ALA A 80 -5.62 7.49 11.87
N GLY A 81 -5.14 8.73 12.04
CA GLY A 81 -4.24 9.11 13.13
C GLY A 81 -2.83 8.54 13.01
N ALA A 82 -2.37 8.22 11.79
CA ALA A 82 -1.02 7.72 11.59
C ALA A 82 0.04 8.75 12.04
N PRO A 83 1.18 8.31 12.59
CA PRO A 83 2.26 9.18 13.06
C PRO A 83 3.07 9.78 11.87
N LEU A 84 2.42 10.65 11.10
CA LEU A 84 3.00 11.33 9.94
C LEU A 84 3.91 12.48 10.39
N LEU A 85 5.13 12.55 9.86
CA LEU A 85 6.05 13.69 10.11
C LEU A 85 5.93 14.76 9.03
N ALA A 86 6.10 14.35 7.77
CA ALA A 86 6.09 15.23 6.62
C ALA A 86 5.40 14.52 5.45
N CYS A 87 4.49 15.22 4.79
CA CYS A 87 3.76 14.72 3.63
C CYS A 87 3.87 15.78 2.55
N GLU A 88 4.50 15.42 1.43
CA GLU A 88 4.70 16.34 0.31
C GLU A 88 3.96 15.86 -0.91
N VAL A 89 3.25 16.79 -1.55
CA VAL A 89 2.72 16.60 -2.90
C VAL A 89 3.68 17.29 -3.85
N VAL A 90 4.36 16.51 -4.68
CA VAL A 90 5.40 16.99 -5.60
C VAL A 90 4.87 16.94 -7.03
N PRO A 91 5.23 17.88 -7.91
CA PRO A 91 4.88 17.78 -9.33
C PRO A 91 5.33 16.46 -9.96
N SER A 92 4.53 15.95 -10.90
CA SER A 92 4.91 14.76 -11.70
C SER A 92 6.18 15.05 -12.48
N GLN A 93 7.16 14.16 -12.36
CA GLN A 93 8.38 14.20 -13.16
C GLN A 93 8.79 12.79 -13.56
N GLU A 94 9.48 12.67 -14.69
CA GLU A 94 9.99 11.38 -15.15
C GLU A 94 11.18 10.95 -14.26
N GLU A 95 11.05 9.78 -13.64
CA GLU A 95 12.06 9.23 -12.73
C GLU A 95 12.29 7.75 -12.99
N THR A 96 13.57 7.37 -12.97
CA THR A 96 13.99 5.97 -12.92
C THR A 96 13.70 5.37 -11.54
N LEU A 97 13.57 4.04 -11.46
CA LEU A 97 13.34 3.36 -10.19
C LEU A 97 14.48 3.64 -9.18
N ALA A 98 15.72 3.71 -9.68
CA ALA A 98 16.91 4.04 -8.90
C ALA A 98 16.84 5.45 -8.29
N GLN A 99 16.42 6.45 -9.07
CA GLN A 99 16.24 7.82 -8.57
C GLN A 99 15.17 7.89 -7.49
N THR A 100 14.00 7.28 -7.72
CA THR A 100 12.92 7.26 -6.73
C THR A 100 13.37 6.61 -5.42
N ALA A 101 14.09 5.48 -5.50
CA ALA A 101 14.59 4.78 -4.32
C ALA A 101 15.64 5.61 -3.55
N HIS A 102 16.64 6.15 -4.23
CA HIS A 102 17.68 6.94 -3.59
C HIS A 102 17.09 8.17 -2.89
N TRP A 103 16.20 8.88 -3.57
CA TRP A 103 15.57 10.08 -3.01
C TRP A 103 14.71 9.76 -1.79
N ILE A 104 13.92 8.67 -1.80
CA ILE A 104 13.11 8.32 -0.62
C ILE A 104 13.98 7.90 0.58
N THR A 105 15.15 7.30 0.33
CA THR A 105 16.14 7.01 1.38
C THR A 105 16.66 8.30 2.02
N GLU A 106 17.10 9.27 1.22
CA GLU A 106 17.58 10.57 1.71
C GLU A 106 16.48 11.32 2.46
N ARG A 107 15.26 11.32 1.93
CA ARG A 107 14.10 11.98 2.53
C ARG A 107 13.75 11.39 3.90
N ARG A 108 13.85 10.05 4.06
CA ARG A 108 13.71 9.40 5.38
C ARG A 108 14.71 9.95 6.38
N ALA A 109 15.98 10.07 5.98
CA ALA A 109 17.05 10.58 6.82
C ALA A 109 16.85 12.07 7.16
N ASN A 110 16.53 12.91 6.17
CA ASN A 110 16.35 14.36 6.34
C ASN A 110 15.17 14.71 7.27
N HIS A 111 14.12 13.90 7.26
CA HIS A 111 12.96 14.09 8.14
C HIS A 111 13.08 13.33 9.47
N PHE A 112 14.20 12.63 9.71
CA PHE A 112 14.39 11.76 10.87
C PHE A 112 13.22 10.77 11.06
N ALA A 113 12.66 10.29 9.95
CA ALA A 113 11.49 9.42 9.95
C ALA A 113 11.91 7.96 10.16
N GLY A 114 11.07 7.20 10.87
CA GLY A 114 11.25 5.75 10.98
C GLY A 114 11.12 5.07 9.61
N LEU A 115 10.18 5.53 8.80
CA LEU A 115 9.87 5.03 7.45
C LEU A 115 9.60 6.19 6.49
N ALA A 116 9.85 5.98 5.20
CA ALA A 116 9.40 6.90 4.16
C ALA A 116 8.84 6.15 2.95
N LEU A 117 7.71 6.62 2.41
CA LEU A 117 7.01 6.01 1.29
C LEU A 117 6.81 7.02 0.16
N ALA A 118 7.16 6.63 -1.06
CA ALA A 118 7.02 7.43 -2.26
C ALA A 118 6.11 6.76 -3.29
N VAL A 119 5.32 7.58 -3.98
CA VAL A 119 4.59 7.23 -5.21
C VAL A 119 4.96 8.25 -6.29
N SER A 120 5.63 7.81 -7.36
CA SER A 120 6.06 8.69 -8.46
C SER A 120 4.89 9.14 -9.34
N GLY A 121 5.21 9.93 -10.36
CA GLY A 121 4.31 10.26 -11.46
C GLY A 121 3.92 9.04 -12.28
N PHE A 122 2.76 9.11 -12.94
CA PHE A 122 2.29 8.09 -13.89
C PHE A 122 2.75 8.47 -15.29
N GLU A 123 3.82 7.82 -15.74
CA GLU A 123 4.48 8.14 -17.02
C GLU A 123 4.59 6.87 -17.87
N ASN A 124 4.18 6.94 -19.14
CA ASN A 124 4.25 5.82 -20.08
C ASN A 124 3.63 4.51 -19.53
N GLU A 125 2.48 4.61 -18.85
CA GLU A 125 1.82 3.48 -18.15
C GLU A 125 2.59 2.87 -16.98
N HIS A 126 3.61 3.56 -16.46
CA HIS A 126 4.40 3.09 -15.33
C HIS A 126 4.34 4.03 -14.13
N LEU A 127 4.50 3.44 -12.95
CA LEU A 127 4.65 4.11 -11.66
C LEU A 127 5.75 3.41 -10.87
N ASN A 128 6.53 4.19 -10.13
CA ASN A 128 7.45 3.69 -9.13
C ASN A 128 6.82 3.84 -7.75
N PHE A 129 6.94 2.79 -6.94
CA PHE A 129 6.70 2.80 -5.51
C PHE A 129 8.03 2.57 -4.81
N ALA A 130 8.34 3.34 -3.76
CA ALA A 130 9.54 3.09 -2.97
C ALA A 130 9.25 3.26 -1.48
N LEU A 131 9.76 2.32 -0.68
CA LEU A 131 9.62 2.27 0.76
C LEU A 131 11.01 2.18 1.40
N ALA A 132 11.45 3.27 2.03
CA ALA A 132 12.67 3.31 2.82
C ALA A 132 12.38 2.91 4.27
N THR A 133 13.12 1.91 4.77
CA THR A 133 12.93 1.30 6.09
C THR A 133 14.28 1.08 6.80
N PRO A 134 14.30 0.86 8.12
CA PRO A 134 15.54 0.53 8.83
C PRO A 134 16.31 -0.67 8.27
N ASP A 135 15.65 -1.57 7.53
CA ASP A 135 16.25 -2.77 6.96
C ASP A 135 16.78 -2.58 5.52
N GLY A 136 16.46 -1.44 4.91
CA GLY A 136 16.80 -1.14 3.52
C GLY A 136 15.71 -0.34 2.82
N THR A 137 15.96 0.01 1.56
CA THR A 137 14.98 0.66 0.69
C THR A 137 14.53 -0.29 -0.39
N PHE A 138 13.23 -0.54 -0.45
CA PHE A 138 12.60 -1.41 -1.43
C PHE A 138 11.87 -0.56 -2.45
N ALA A 139 12.08 -0.82 -3.73
CA ALA A 139 11.44 -0.08 -4.80
C ALA A 139 10.90 -1.03 -5.87
N LEU A 140 9.70 -0.72 -6.36
CA LEU A 140 9.00 -1.46 -7.39
C LEU A 140 8.57 -0.51 -8.51
N ARG A 141 8.90 -0.85 -9.75
CA ARG A 141 8.26 -0.26 -10.93
C ARG A 141 7.13 -1.17 -11.36
N VAL A 142 5.95 -0.60 -11.50
CA VAL A 142 4.78 -1.35 -11.96
C VAL A 142 4.32 -0.82 -13.30
N ARG A 143 3.86 -1.73 -14.17
CA ARG A 143 3.03 -1.36 -15.31
C ARG A 143 1.57 -1.33 -14.86
N PHE A 144 0.91 -0.21 -15.10
CA PHE A 144 -0.44 0.08 -14.64
C PHE A 144 -1.35 0.48 -15.81
N SER A 145 -1.86 -0.54 -16.51
CA SER A 145 -2.69 -0.38 -17.72
C SER A 145 -4.18 -0.23 -17.36
N THR A 146 -4.55 0.91 -16.76
CA THR A 146 -5.92 1.16 -16.26
C THR A 146 -6.58 2.40 -16.87
N THR A 147 -6.19 2.77 -18.10
CA THR A 147 -6.64 3.98 -18.81
C THR A 147 -8.17 4.09 -18.95
N ARG A 148 -8.90 2.97 -18.89
CA ARG A 148 -10.37 2.94 -18.92
C ARG A 148 -11.05 3.49 -17.67
N TYR A 149 -10.33 3.70 -16.57
CA TYR A 149 -10.88 4.20 -15.31
C TYR A 149 -10.61 5.70 -15.12
N SER A 150 -11.50 6.35 -14.37
CA SER A 150 -11.34 7.76 -14.02
C SER A 150 -10.03 7.98 -13.25
N LEU A 151 -9.53 9.22 -13.27
CA LEU A 151 -8.33 9.60 -12.52
C LEU A 151 -8.45 9.24 -11.04
N ALA A 152 -9.58 9.56 -10.41
CA ALA A 152 -9.82 9.29 -9.00
C ALA A 152 -9.68 7.79 -8.67
N ILE A 153 -10.30 6.91 -9.47
CA ILE A 153 -10.20 5.45 -9.27
C ILE A 153 -8.75 5.00 -9.44
N ARG A 154 -8.04 5.52 -10.45
CA ARG A 154 -6.62 5.20 -10.66
C ARG A 154 -5.75 5.61 -9.47
N GLN A 155 -6.00 6.79 -8.90
CA GLN A 155 -5.31 7.27 -7.69
C GLN A 155 -5.63 6.40 -6.47
N GLU A 156 -6.88 5.98 -6.29
CA GLU A 156 -7.29 5.07 -5.20
C GLU A 156 -6.60 3.70 -5.32
N VAL A 157 -6.47 3.16 -6.53
CA VAL A 157 -5.74 1.91 -6.77
C VAL A 157 -4.26 2.08 -6.42
N CYS A 158 -3.62 3.17 -6.87
CA CYS A 158 -2.22 3.43 -6.55
C CYS A 158 -1.98 3.64 -5.05
N ALA A 159 -2.89 4.35 -4.37
CA ALA A 159 -2.83 4.52 -2.92
C ALA A 159 -2.96 3.16 -2.21
N MET A 160 -3.91 2.31 -2.63
CA MET A 160 -4.06 0.97 -2.07
C MET A 160 -2.80 0.12 -2.26
N MET A 161 -2.13 0.21 -3.41
CA MET A 161 -0.88 -0.48 -3.67
C MET A 161 0.25 -0.02 -2.73
N ALA A 162 0.42 1.29 -2.57
CA ALA A 162 1.43 1.85 -1.68
C ALA A 162 1.19 1.46 -0.21
N LEU A 163 -0.07 1.50 0.24
CA LEU A 163 -0.44 1.04 1.58
C LEU A 163 -0.22 -0.46 1.76
N ASN A 164 -0.54 -1.28 0.74
CA ASN A 164 -0.29 -2.72 0.80
C ASN A 164 1.21 -3.05 0.82
N MET A 165 2.04 -2.28 0.11
CA MET A 165 3.50 -2.37 0.16
C MET A 165 4.01 -2.14 1.59
N LEU A 166 3.56 -1.07 2.25
CA LEU A 166 3.89 -0.76 3.65
C LEU A 166 3.40 -1.85 4.61
N ARG A 167 2.14 -2.29 4.47
CA ARG A 167 1.56 -3.35 5.31
C ARG A 167 2.28 -4.69 5.14
N ARG A 168 2.72 -5.04 3.92
CA ARG A 168 3.52 -6.25 3.68
C ARG A 168 4.85 -6.20 4.42
N TRP A 169 5.58 -5.09 4.33
CA TRP A 169 6.83 -4.93 5.08
C TRP A 169 6.59 -4.98 6.59
N LEU A 170 5.58 -4.28 7.12
CA LEU A 170 5.23 -4.33 8.54
C LEU A 170 4.93 -5.78 8.99
N ASN A 171 4.33 -6.59 8.13
CA ASN A 171 3.99 -7.99 8.44
C ASN A 171 5.11 -8.99 8.11
N GLY A 172 6.31 -8.54 7.71
CA GLY A 172 7.41 -9.43 7.32
C GLY A 172 7.12 -10.27 6.07
N GLN A 173 6.26 -9.76 5.18
CA GLN A 173 5.87 -10.43 3.94
C GLN A 173 6.67 -9.88 2.76
N ASP A 174 6.74 -10.66 1.68
CA ASP A 174 7.32 -10.18 0.43
C ASP A 174 6.59 -8.93 -0.06
N ILE A 175 7.36 -7.89 -0.36
CA ILE A 175 6.90 -6.59 -0.79
C ILE A 175 6.52 -6.61 -2.28
N ALA A 176 7.25 -7.38 -3.09
CA ALA A 176 6.93 -7.60 -4.49
C ALA A 176 5.78 -8.60 -4.55
N SER A 177 4.57 -8.10 -4.76
CA SER A 177 3.40 -8.96 -4.96
C SER A 177 2.69 -8.59 -6.24
N GLU A 178 2.60 -9.56 -7.13
CA GLU A 178 1.79 -9.46 -8.34
C GLU A 178 0.31 -9.67 -7.97
N HIS A 179 -0.55 -8.77 -8.45
CA HIS A 179 -1.99 -8.85 -8.22
C HIS A 179 -2.73 -8.46 -9.50
N GLY A 180 -3.26 -9.46 -10.22
CA GLY A 180 -4.13 -9.25 -11.37
C GLY A 180 -3.52 -8.37 -12.46
N TRP A 181 -3.92 -7.10 -12.51
CA TRP A 181 -3.57 -6.13 -13.57
C TRP A 181 -2.34 -5.28 -13.23
N ILE A 182 -1.72 -5.55 -12.08
CA ILE A 182 -0.49 -4.90 -11.63
C ILE A 182 0.65 -5.87 -11.89
N GLU A 183 1.47 -5.53 -12.86
CA GLU A 183 2.69 -6.27 -13.18
C GLU A 183 3.89 -5.49 -12.64
N VAL A 184 4.69 -6.13 -11.78
CA VAL A 184 5.97 -5.58 -11.35
C VAL A 184 6.97 -5.83 -12.48
N VAL A 185 7.37 -4.77 -13.18
CA VAL A 185 8.30 -4.88 -14.33
C VAL A 185 9.76 -4.69 -13.93
N GLU A 186 10.01 -4.09 -12.78
CA GLU A 186 11.34 -3.89 -12.21
C GLU A 186 11.23 -3.85 -10.69
N SER A 187 12.21 -4.44 -10.00
CA SER A 187 12.32 -4.37 -8.55
C SER A 187 13.76 -4.10 -8.15
N MET A 188 13.93 -3.36 -7.06
CA MET A 188 15.24 -3.00 -6.55
C MET A 188 15.22 -2.96 -5.02
N THR A 189 16.32 -3.40 -4.41
CA THR A 189 16.55 -3.23 -2.97
C THR A 189 17.92 -2.58 -2.76
N LEU A 190 17.93 -1.48 -2.01
CA LEU A 190 19.14 -0.82 -1.55
C LEU A 190 19.37 -1.20 -0.09
N SER A 191 20.50 -1.84 0.20
CA SER A 191 20.91 -2.12 1.58
C SER A 191 21.29 -0.84 2.31
N VAL A 192 21.14 -0.83 3.64
CA VAL A 192 21.54 0.28 4.52
C VAL A 192 23.05 0.38 4.63
#